data_AF-A0A238KB32-F1
#
_entry.id   AF-A0A238KB32-F1
#
_cell.length_a   1.000
_cell.length_b   1.000
_cell.length_c   1.000
_cell.angle_alpha   90.00
_cell.angle_beta   90.00
_cell.angle_gamma   90.00
#
_symmetry.space_group_name_H-M   'P 1'
#
loop_
_entity.id
_entity.type
_entity.pdbx_description
1 polymer ?
#
loop_
_entity_poly.entity_id
_entity_poly.type
_entity_poly.pdbx_seq_one_letter_code
_entity_poly.pdbx_strand_id
1 'polypeptide(L)'
;MNQEHSRSTRAIARLIPRETSGHDVRVLSPTGLTEDDLGQSEFVYASLEELSRHLKWLDDDYRSGKLSRLETRARSIVMLADQLGLRRVGQVAADVVYCIDDPNEVALAATLSRLMRLITQALDHAAGPPISAF
;
A
#
# COMPACT_ATOMS: atom_id res chain seq x y z
N MET A 1 -32.00 -42.19 7.45
CA MET A 1 -31.45 -41.70 8.73
C MET A 1 -30.07 -41.15 8.41
N ASN A 2 -30.01 -39.86 8.05
CA ASN A 2 -28.85 -39.25 7.39
C ASN A 2 -27.84 -38.74 8.43
N GLN A 3 -26.58 -39.16 8.27
CA GLN A 3 -25.43 -38.66 9.02
C GLN A 3 -24.84 -37.45 8.27
N GLU A 4 -25.08 -36.24 8.77
CA GLU A 4 -24.36 -35.05 8.33
C GLU A 4 -23.04 -34.96 9.09
N HIS A 5 -21.95 -35.23 8.37
CA HIS A 5 -20.59 -34.94 8.81
C HIS A 5 -20.44 -33.42 8.98
N SER A 6 -20.56 -32.95 10.22
CA SER A 6 -20.32 -31.56 10.58
C SER A 6 -18.85 -31.21 10.36
N ARG A 7 -18.60 -30.53 9.23
CA ARG A 7 -17.29 -30.13 8.73
C ARG A 7 -16.68 -29.13 9.72
N SER A 8 -15.67 -29.57 10.46
CA SER A 8 -14.89 -28.75 11.38
C SER A 8 -14.36 -27.52 10.64
N THR A 9 -14.97 -26.37 10.93
CA THR A 9 -14.67 -25.11 10.26
C THR A 9 -13.41 -24.55 10.92
N ARG A 10 -12.27 -24.84 10.30
CA ARG A 10 -10.93 -24.35 10.66
C ARG A 10 -11.01 -22.85 10.94
N ALA A 11 -10.83 -22.47 12.21
CA ALA A 11 -10.87 -21.09 12.66
C ALA A 11 -9.91 -20.25 11.82
N ILE A 12 -10.45 -19.39 10.97
CA ILE A 12 -9.68 -18.43 10.19
C ILE A 12 -9.10 -17.47 11.23
N ALA A 13 -7.80 -17.57 11.49
CA ALA A 13 -7.09 -16.67 12.37
C ALA A 13 -7.26 -15.26 11.82
N ARG A 14 -8.17 -14.50 12.44
CA ARG A 14 -8.43 -13.11 12.12
C ARG A 14 -7.22 -12.32 12.57
N LEU A 15 -6.27 -12.12 11.66
CA LEU A 15 -5.15 -11.21 11.85
C LEU A 15 -5.72 -9.81 12.08
N ILE A 16 -5.71 -9.37 13.33
CA ILE A 16 -5.93 -7.97 13.68
C ILE A 16 -4.55 -7.31 13.62
N PRO A 17 -4.28 -6.44 12.62
CA PRO A 17 -3.02 -5.72 12.57
C PRO A 17 -2.90 -4.81 13.81
N ARG A 18 -1.95 -5.10 14.69
CA ARG A 18 -1.65 -4.33 15.91
C ARG A 18 -0.49 -3.36 15.71
N GLU A 19 -0.33 -2.79 14.52
CA GLU A 19 0.79 -1.88 14.28
C GLU A 19 0.41 -0.49 14.74
N THR A 20 0.95 -0.11 15.90
CA THR A 20 0.85 1.23 16.50
C THR A 20 1.22 2.30 15.46
N SER A 21 0.33 3.27 15.33
CA SER A 21 0.45 4.49 14.53
C SER A 21 1.55 5.39 15.11
N GLY A 22 2.81 5.04 14.82
CA GLY A 22 3.95 5.94 14.99
C GLY A 22 3.82 7.07 14.00
N HIS A 23 3.25 8.18 14.47
CA HIS A 23 3.18 9.45 13.77
C HIS A 23 4.59 9.96 13.49
N ASP A 24 4.86 10.32 12.25
CA ASP A 24 5.83 11.38 11.91
C ASP A 24 5.29 12.16 10.71
N VAL A 25 4.11 12.74 10.91
CA VAL A 25 3.58 13.77 10.01
C VAL A 25 4.22 15.07 10.45
N ARG A 26 5.34 15.43 9.82
CA ARG A 26 5.89 16.78 9.91
C ARG A 26 5.38 17.61 8.76
N VAL A 27 4.08 17.92 8.77
CA VAL A 27 3.52 19.05 8.04
C VAL A 27 2.47 19.67 8.93
N LEU A 28 2.66 20.94 9.26
CA LEU A 28 1.65 22.00 9.30
C LEU A 28 2.20 23.21 10.07
N SER A 29 2.62 24.24 9.33
CA SER A 29 2.47 25.63 9.77
C SER A 29 2.21 26.48 8.52
N PRO A 30 1.07 27.20 8.43
CA PRO A 30 0.59 27.81 7.19
C PRO A 30 1.08 29.26 7.04
N THR A 31 2.38 29.52 7.20
CA THR A 31 2.89 30.88 7.00
C THR A 31 4.37 30.88 6.60
N GLY A 32 4.62 31.00 5.29
CA GLY A 32 5.93 31.26 4.73
C GLY A 32 6.35 30.30 3.63
N LEU A 33 5.56 30.16 2.56
CA LEU A 33 5.98 29.36 1.40
C LEU A 33 7.04 30.15 0.63
N THR A 34 8.31 29.78 0.80
CA THR A 34 9.36 30.06 -0.18
C THR A 34 9.11 29.22 -1.44
N GLU A 35 9.65 29.61 -2.60
CA GLU A 35 9.51 28.85 -3.87
C GLU A 35 9.89 27.35 -3.72
N ASP A 36 10.79 27.04 -2.79
CA ASP A 36 11.18 25.67 -2.40
C ASP A 36 10.03 24.81 -1.81
N ASP A 37 9.01 25.39 -1.19
CA ASP A 37 7.93 24.65 -0.52
C ASP A 37 6.80 24.29 -1.50
N LEU A 38 6.60 25.13 -2.53
CA LEU A 38 5.67 24.85 -3.63
C LEU A 38 6.18 23.71 -4.52
N GLY A 39 7.48 23.74 -4.88
CA GLY A 39 8.10 22.68 -5.67
C GLY A 39 8.13 21.33 -4.95
N GLN A 40 8.34 21.33 -3.63
CA GLN A 40 8.24 20.11 -2.81
C GLN A 40 6.81 19.56 -2.78
N SER A 41 5.81 20.43 -2.63
CA SER A 41 4.41 20.02 -2.65
C SER A 41 4.02 19.41 -4.01
N GLU A 42 4.37 20.06 -5.12
CA GLU A 42 4.10 19.55 -6.47
C GLU A 42 4.76 18.17 -6.71
N PHE A 43 6.00 18.01 -6.28
CA PHE A 43 6.69 16.72 -6.33
C PHE A 43 5.97 15.63 -5.53
N VAL A 44 5.51 15.95 -4.32
CA VAL A 44 4.77 15.01 -3.46
C VAL A 44 3.45 14.60 -4.12
N TYR A 45 2.66 15.55 -4.63
CA TYR A 45 1.40 15.25 -5.31
C TYR A 45 1.60 14.41 -6.57
N ALA A 46 2.59 14.75 -7.41
CA ALA A 46 2.91 13.98 -8.61
C ALA A 46 3.35 12.54 -8.27
N SER A 47 4.19 12.39 -7.23
CA SER A 47 4.65 11.09 -6.74
C SER A 47 3.51 10.25 -6.17
N LEU A 48 2.55 10.86 -5.47
CA LEU A 48 1.35 10.18 -4.97
C LEU A 48 0.41 9.78 -6.10
N GLU A 49 0.26 10.61 -7.13
CA GLU A 49 -0.51 10.27 -8.33
C GLU A 49 0.11 9.06 -9.04
N GLU A 50 1.43 9.04 -9.22
CA GLU A 50 2.15 7.91 -9.79
C GLU A 50 2.00 6.65 -8.92
N LEU A 51 2.08 6.78 -7.60
CA LEU A 51 1.82 5.68 -6.67
C LEU A 51 0.40 5.11 -6.82
N SER A 52 -0.60 5.96 -7.03
CA SER A 52 -1.99 5.53 -7.28
C SER A 52 -2.15 4.79 -8.62
N ARG A 53 -1.44 5.21 -9.67
CA ARG A 53 -1.38 4.49 -10.95
C ARG A 53 -0.75 3.12 -10.78
N HIS A 54 0.38 3.06 -10.07
CA HIS A 54 1.07 1.80 -9.76
C HIS A 54 0.18 0.83 -8.97
N LEU A 55 -0.61 1.33 -8.00
CA LEU A 55 -1.56 0.51 -7.25
C LEU A 55 -2.60 -0.15 -8.17
N LYS A 56 -3.22 0.63 -9.08
CA LYS A 56 -4.21 0.10 -10.02
C LYS A 56 -3.62 -0.98 -10.92
N TRP A 57 -2.43 -0.70 -11.47
CA TRP A 57 -1.76 -1.65 -12.33
C TRP A 57 -1.27 -2.91 -11.61
N LEU A 58 -0.87 -2.79 -10.33
CA LEU A 58 -0.48 -3.92 -9.50
C LEU A 58 -1.66 -4.89 -9.30
N ASP A 59 -2.87 -4.39 -9.00
CA ASP A 59 -4.08 -5.20 -8.88
C ASP A 59 -4.44 -5.88 -10.22
N ASP A 60 -4.36 -5.15 -11.34
CA ASP A 60 -4.61 -5.69 -12.68
C ASP A 60 -3.62 -6.81 -13.05
N ASP A 61 -2.32 -6.60 -12.79
CA ASP A 61 -1.27 -7.56 -13.10
C ASP A 61 -1.37 -8.81 -12.21
N TYR A 62 -1.73 -8.66 -10.94
CA TYR A 62 -1.99 -9.78 -10.03
C TYR A 62 -3.18 -10.62 -10.48
N ARG A 63 -4.33 -9.99 -10.78
CA ARG A 63 -5.53 -10.68 -11.27
C ARG A 63 -5.32 -11.38 -12.61
N SER A 64 -4.43 -10.83 -13.43
CA SER A 64 -4.07 -11.41 -14.73
C SER A 64 -2.98 -12.49 -14.65
N GLY A 65 -2.44 -12.78 -13.46
CA GLY A 65 -1.35 -13.75 -13.26
C GLY A 65 -0.01 -13.32 -13.89
N LYS A 66 0.19 -12.02 -14.16
CA LYS A 66 1.38 -11.49 -14.86
C LYS A 66 2.51 -11.20 -13.86
N LEU A 67 3.08 -12.25 -13.26
CA LEU A 67 4.03 -12.12 -12.14
C LEU A 67 5.28 -11.27 -12.45
N SER A 68 5.87 -11.38 -13.65
CA SER A 68 7.02 -10.54 -14.03
C SER A 68 6.69 -9.04 -14.08
N ARG A 69 5.47 -8.70 -14.52
CA ARG A 69 5.00 -7.31 -14.51
C ARG A 69 4.69 -6.86 -13.09
N LEU A 70 4.08 -7.72 -12.29
CA LEU A 70 3.81 -7.49 -10.86
C LEU A 70 5.10 -7.18 -10.09
N GLU A 71 6.18 -7.93 -10.34
CA GLU A 71 7.50 -7.74 -9.74
C GLU A 71 8.09 -6.37 -10.11
N THR A 72 8.03 -6.02 -11.40
CA THR A 72 8.47 -4.71 -11.91
C THR A 72 7.71 -3.58 -11.22
N ARG A 73 6.38 -3.73 -11.09
CA ARG A 73 5.52 -2.75 -10.41
C ARG A 73 5.85 -2.61 -8.94
N ALA A 74 6.04 -3.73 -8.24
CA ALA A 74 6.39 -3.74 -6.83
C ALA A 74 7.73 -3.02 -6.60
N ARG A 75 8.74 -3.22 -7.45
CA ARG A 75 10.01 -2.48 -7.36
C ARG A 75 9.86 -0.97 -7.60
N SER A 76 9.03 -0.56 -8.57
CA SER A 76 8.73 0.88 -8.74
C SER A 76 8.05 1.47 -7.51
N ILE A 77 7.14 0.74 -6.88
CA ILE A 77 6.49 1.16 -5.63
C ILE A 77 7.51 1.31 -4.50
N VAL A 78 8.52 0.43 -4.39
CA VAL A 78 9.62 0.58 -3.42
C VAL A 78 10.33 1.93 -3.62
N MET A 79 10.69 2.28 -4.86
CA MET A 79 11.39 3.53 -5.16
C MET A 79 10.54 4.76 -4.83
N LEU A 80 9.26 4.76 -5.24
CA LEU A 80 8.33 5.87 -4.95
C LEU A 80 8.09 6.02 -3.44
N ALA A 81 7.97 4.89 -2.72
CA ALA A 81 7.78 4.90 -1.28
C ALA A 81 9.01 5.46 -0.56
N ASP A 82 10.22 5.21 -1.04
CA ASP A 82 11.45 5.79 -0.50
C ASP A 82 11.49 7.31 -0.72
N GLN A 83 11.16 7.77 -1.94
CA GLN A 83 11.07 9.19 -2.29
C GLN A 83 10.04 9.95 -1.44
N LEU A 84 8.93 9.32 -1.08
CA LEU A 84 7.85 9.89 -0.27
C LEU A 84 8.03 9.68 1.24
N GLY A 85 9.08 8.97 1.68
CA GLY A 85 9.27 8.60 3.09
C GLY A 85 8.27 7.56 3.63
N LEU A 86 7.53 6.87 2.77
CA LEU A 86 6.53 5.84 3.12
C LEU A 86 7.20 4.49 3.45
N ARG A 87 8.07 4.47 4.46
CA ARG A 87 8.91 3.30 4.80
C ARG A 87 8.15 1.98 4.89
N ARG A 88 6.97 1.97 5.52
CA ARG A 88 6.16 0.75 5.67
C ARG A 88 5.61 0.25 4.34
N VAL A 89 5.25 1.15 3.42
CA VAL A 89 4.84 0.79 2.05
C VAL A 89 6.02 0.17 1.31
N GLY A 90 7.19 0.80 1.37
CA GLY A 90 8.41 0.30 0.72
C GLY A 90 8.82 -1.10 1.22
N GLN A 91 8.75 -1.33 2.54
CA GLN A 91 9.04 -2.64 3.13
C GLN A 91 8.10 -3.73 2.59
N VAL A 92 6.79 -3.50 2.62
CA VAL A 92 5.81 -4.51 2.17
C VAL A 92 5.90 -4.71 0.64
N ALA A 93 6.23 -3.68 -0.13
CA ALA A 93 6.49 -3.82 -1.55
C ALA A 93 7.73 -4.69 -1.83
N ALA A 94 8.77 -4.59 -1.02
CA ALA A 94 9.92 -5.49 -1.09
C ALA A 94 9.54 -6.94 -0.68
N ASP A 95 8.68 -7.12 0.32
CA ASP A 95 8.15 -8.43 0.70
C ASP A 95 7.37 -9.08 -0.46
N VAL A 96 6.61 -8.29 -1.23
CA VAL A 96 5.92 -8.77 -2.45
C VAL A 96 6.93 -9.26 -3.50
N VAL A 97 8.02 -8.52 -3.74
CA VAL A 97 9.08 -8.94 -4.67
C VAL A 97 9.67 -10.29 -4.21
N TYR A 98 9.99 -10.42 -2.93
CA TYR A 98 10.51 -11.67 -2.36
C TYR A 98 9.53 -12.84 -2.53
N CYS A 99 8.22 -12.62 -2.32
CA CYS A 99 7.20 -13.66 -2.47
C CYS A 99 6.93 -14.06 -3.93
N ILE A 100 7.35 -13.26 -4.91
CA ILE A 100 7.29 -13.61 -6.33
C ILE A 100 8.43 -14.58 -6.67
N ASP A 101 9.61 -14.39 -6.09
CA ASP A 101 10.80 -15.22 -6.32
C ASP A 101 10.72 -16.59 -5.62
N ASP A 102 10.09 -16.66 -4.43
CA ASP A 102 9.83 -17.90 -3.69
C ASP A 102 8.30 -18.19 -3.63
N PRO A 103 7.75 -18.94 -4.61
CA PRO A 103 6.33 -18.92 -4.93
C PRO A 103 5.49 -19.66 -3.89
N ASN A 104 5.14 -18.95 -2.83
CA ASN A 104 4.04 -19.28 -1.92
C ASN A 104 2.85 -18.36 -2.23
N GLU A 105 1.85 -18.91 -2.93
CA GLU A 105 0.67 -18.16 -3.38
C GLU A 105 -0.07 -17.48 -2.22
N VAL A 106 -0.12 -18.13 -1.05
CA VAL A 106 -0.76 -17.55 0.16
C VAL A 106 0.03 -16.36 0.68
N ALA A 107 1.36 -16.45 0.71
CA ALA A 107 2.22 -15.35 1.13
C ALA A 107 2.13 -14.17 0.16
N LEU A 108 2.12 -14.43 -1.14
CA LEU A 108 1.96 -13.40 -2.17
C LEU A 108 0.60 -12.69 -2.06
N ALA A 109 -0.50 -13.44 -1.93
CA ALA A 109 -1.84 -12.86 -1.77
C ALA A 109 -1.95 -12.00 -0.50
N ALA A 110 -1.37 -12.47 0.61
CA ALA A 110 -1.40 -11.76 1.88
C ALA A 110 -0.57 -10.47 1.86
N THR A 111 0.63 -10.51 1.28
CA THR A 111 1.52 -9.33 1.16
C THR A 111 0.96 -8.29 0.20
N LEU A 112 0.39 -8.70 -0.94
CA LEU A 112 -0.32 -7.79 -1.84
C LEU A 112 -1.52 -7.12 -1.18
N SER A 113 -2.37 -7.90 -0.50
CA SER A 113 -3.53 -7.35 0.22
C SER A 113 -3.10 -6.32 1.27
N ARG A 114 -1.99 -6.60 1.97
CA ARG A 114 -1.39 -5.67 2.93
C ARG A 114 -0.88 -4.41 2.23
N LEU A 115 -0.17 -4.55 1.11
CA LEU A 115 0.39 -3.42 0.34
C LEU A 115 -0.71 -2.50 -0.17
N MET A 116 -1.76 -3.06 -0.77
CA MET A 116 -2.91 -2.30 -1.27
C MET A 116 -3.53 -1.45 -0.17
N ARG A 117 -3.78 -2.06 1.00
CA ARG A 117 -4.34 -1.35 2.16
C ARG A 117 -3.44 -0.18 2.62
N LEU A 118 -2.13 -0.39 2.68
CA LEU A 118 -1.20 0.65 3.12
C LEU A 118 -1.11 1.82 2.12
N ILE A 119 -1.09 1.52 0.83
CA ILE A 119 -1.06 2.57 -0.20
C ILE A 119 -2.38 3.36 -0.18
N THR A 120 -3.53 2.69 -0.11
CA THR A 120 -4.82 3.37 0.02
C THR A 120 -4.85 4.29 1.24
N GLN A 121 -4.39 3.84 2.41
CA GLN A 121 -4.31 4.68 3.60
C GLN A 121 -3.39 5.89 3.42
N ALA A 122 -2.25 5.73 2.76
CA ALA A 122 -1.34 6.84 2.48
C ALA A 122 -1.98 7.88 1.55
N LEU A 123 -2.69 7.43 0.51
CA LEU A 123 -3.39 8.30 -0.44
C LEU A 123 -4.57 9.02 0.24
N ASP A 124 -5.36 8.32 1.04
CA ASP A 124 -6.48 8.90 1.79
C ASP A 124 -6.01 9.98 2.77
N HIS A 125 -4.88 9.75 3.45
CA HIS A 125 -4.30 10.75 4.34
C HIS A 125 -3.75 11.97 3.60
N ALA A 126 -3.18 11.78 2.41
CA ALA A 126 -2.66 12.88 1.60
C ALA A 126 -3.76 13.73 0.94
N ALA A 127 -4.95 13.16 0.72
CA ALA A 127 -6.10 13.91 0.24
C ALA A 127 -6.69 14.90 1.27
N GLY A 128 -6.18 14.88 2.51
CA GLY A 128 -6.75 15.63 3.64
C GLY A 128 -8.09 15.04 4.09
N PRO A 129 -8.63 15.43 5.27
CA PRO A 129 -10.03 15.15 5.56
C PRO A 129 -10.87 15.74 4.42
N PRO A 130 -11.97 15.08 3.98
CA PRO A 130 -12.93 15.76 3.10
C PRO A 130 -13.22 17.08 3.78
N ILE A 131 -13.10 18.19 3.04
CA ILE A 131 -13.53 19.49 3.51
C ILE A 131 -15.02 19.31 3.81
N SER A 132 -15.34 18.96 5.07
CA SER A 132 -16.70 18.90 5.55
C SER A 132 -17.18 20.33 5.37
N ALA A 133 -18.00 20.47 4.33
CA ALA A 133 -18.76 21.66 4.04
C ALA A 133 -19.34 22.17 5.36
N PHE A 134 -19.09 23.44 5.62
CA PHE A 134 -19.79 24.23 6.63
C PHE A 134 -21.31 24.06 6.49
#